data_AF-A0A496TI67-F1
#
_entry.id   AF-A0A496TI67-F1
#
_cell.length_a   1.000
_cell.length_b   1.000
_cell.length_c   1.000
_cell.angle_alpha   90.00
_cell.angle_beta   90.00
_cell.angle_gamma   90.00
#
_symmetry.space_group_name_H-M   'P 1'
#
loop_
_entity.id
_entity.type
_entity.pdbx_description
1 polymer ?
#
loop_
_entity_poly.entity_id
_entity_poly.type
_entity_poly.pdbx_seq_one_letter_code
_entity_poly.pdbx_strand_id
1 'polypeptide(L)'
;MDYDRFCKRCQYYDFDLQKGILCGLTNEKPSFVGTCEKFELDPKKDNSPTTDTKRTFTLQSEKPLPEMNESLRKWGIGLIVLGIVHLVLTNFLDPLWGPIIIILGILNLIIKKRGMFIANGAALLLVGIINILGTTLLKGGGFGWLIFGVLQLVWGTQEIRKFKLYTDNEATSTKEVNRGMQQLETVNSTQVKSQNSGLGISSFILSIVAFFMQIFVYIFITIKQFSDPQWLEQKSIGTALIGLLMIGSIFIVLVGIGLGIAGVLQKEKRKTFSILGLVFNLLMIIFLGFSMIPR
;
A
#
# COMPACT_ATOMS: atom_id res chain seq x y z
N MET A 1 26.65 40.68 -16.57
CA MET A 1 27.28 39.40 -16.98
C MET A 1 28.51 39.19 -16.12
N ASP A 2 28.73 37.97 -15.64
CA ASP A 2 29.77 37.63 -14.67
C ASP A 2 31.09 37.29 -15.40
N TYR A 3 31.87 38.32 -15.76
CA TYR A 3 33.17 38.13 -16.40
C TYR A 3 34.15 37.41 -15.48
N ASP A 4 33.95 37.41 -14.16
CA ASP A 4 34.79 36.67 -13.22
C ASP A 4 34.77 35.18 -13.52
N ARG A 5 33.60 34.64 -13.88
CA ARG A 5 33.46 33.22 -14.22
C ARG A 5 34.17 32.86 -15.52
N PHE A 6 34.16 33.77 -16.48
CA PHE A 6 34.80 33.60 -17.78
C PHE A 6 36.32 33.74 -17.67
N CYS A 7 36.78 34.83 -17.07
CA CYS A 7 38.20 35.14 -16.93
C CYS A 7 38.94 34.13 -16.05
N LYS A 8 38.33 33.59 -14.98
CA LYS A 8 38.98 32.57 -14.13
C LYS A 8 39.35 31.27 -14.85
N ARG A 9 38.71 30.96 -15.98
CA ARG A 9 39.01 29.78 -16.82
C ARG A 9 40.01 30.07 -17.94
N CYS A 10 40.38 31.33 -18.14
CA CYS A 10 41.33 31.74 -19.17
C CYS A 10 42.77 31.37 -18.77
N GLN A 11 43.56 30.92 -19.74
CA GLN A 11 45.00 30.67 -19.62
C GLN A 11 45.77 31.95 -19.27
N TYR A 12 45.29 33.10 -19.76
CA TYR A 12 45.85 34.41 -19.49
C TYR A 12 45.18 35.11 -18.29
N TYR A 13 44.66 34.35 -17.35
CA TYR A 13 44.14 34.91 -16.10
C TYR A 13 45.28 35.38 -15.20
N ASP A 14 45.20 36.62 -14.73
CA ASP A 14 46.06 37.15 -13.68
C ASP A 14 45.24 37.87 -12.60
N PHE A 15 45.82 38.04 -11.41
CA PHE A 15 45.17 38.69 -10.27
C PHE A 15 46.11 39.63 -9.52
N ASP A 16 45.67 40.88 -9.38
CA ASP A 16 46.33 41.89 -8.57
C ASP A 16 45.47 42.25 -7.36
N LEU A 17 46.07 42.39 -6.18
CA LEU A 17 45.34 42.66 -4.93
C LEU A 17 44.62 44.01 -4.91
N GLN A 18 45.12 45.02 -5.62
CA GLN A 18 44.50 46.35 -5.68
C GLN A 18 43.54 46.48 -6.87
N LYS A 19 43.86 45.84 -8.00
CA LYS A 19 43.09 45.98 -9.24
C LYS A 19 42.11 44.84 -9.48
N GLY A 20 42.24 43.69 -8.83
CA GLY A 20 41.38 42.51 -9.02
C GLY A 20 41.79 41.66 -10.22
N ILE A 21 40.81 41.10 -10.95
CA ILE A 21 41.07 40.23 -12.10
C ILE A 21 41.62 41.05 -13.27
N LEU A 22 42.79 40.65 -13.76
CA LEU A 22 43.46 41.25 -14.91
C LEU A 22 43.64 40.19 -16.01
N CYS A 23 43.79 40.66 -17.24
CA CYS A 23 44.26 39.83 -18.33
C CYS A 23 45.79 39.85 -18.35
N GLY A 24 46.45 38.71 -18.19
CA GLY A 24 47.92 38.59 -18.19
C GLY A 24 48.58 38.98 -19.52
N LEU A 25 47.82 39.16 -20.61
CA LEU A 25 48.33 39.69 -21.88
C LEU A 25 48.39 41.22 -21.91
N THR A 26 47.47 41.90 -21.21
CA THR A 26 47.34 43.37 -21.28
C THR A 26 47.66 44.07 -19.96
N ASN A 27 47.69 43.34 -18.83
CA ASN A 27 47.76 43.88 -17.47
C ASN A 27 46.67 44.91 -17.15
N GLU A 28 45.54 44.83 -17.86
CA GLU A 28 44.38 45.70 -17.68
C GLU A 28 43.12 44.89 -17.35
N LYS A 29 42.12 45.57 -16.79
CA LYS A 29 40.82 44.98 -16.50
C LYS A 29 40.10 44.63 -17.82
N PRO A 30 39.39 43.49 -17.87
CA PRO A 30 38.61 43.13 -19.04
C PRO A 30 37.53 44.18 -19.32
N SER A 31 37.54 44.76 -20.52
CA SER A 31 36.59 45.79 -20.97
C SER A 31 35.49 45.26 -21.90
N PHE A 32 35.49 43.96 -22.20
CA PHE A 32 34.57 43.34 -23.13
C PHE A 32 33.24 42.94 -22.48
N VAL A 33 32.17 42.89 -23.28
CA VAL A 33 30.86 42.39 -22.87
C VAL A 33 30.59 41.08 -23.61
N GLY A 34 30.77 39.95 -22.93
CA GLY A 34 30.36 38.63 -23.40
C GLY A 34 31.50 37.74 -23.89
N THR A 35 32.31 38.17 -24.85
CA THR A 35 33.40 37.35 -25.43
C THR A 35 34.72 38.10 -25.53
N CYS A 36 35.82 37.37 -25.43
CA CYS A 36 37.17 37.89 -25.62
C CYS A 36 37.82 37.13 -26.78
N GLU A 37 38.30 37.83 -27.80
CA GLU A 37 38.93 37.23 -28.99
C GLU A 37 40.21 36.46 -28.65
N LYS A 38 40.89 36.83 -27.57
CA LYS A 38 42.14 36.21 -27.08
C LYS A 38 41.90 35.18 -25.98
N PHE A 39 40.66 34.70 -25.82
CA PHE A 39 40.35 33.70 -24.82
C PHE A 39 40.92 32.34 -25.23
N GLU A 40 41.89 31.85 -24.48
CA GLU A 40 42.35 30.47 -24.54
C GLU A 40 42.06 29.80 -23.20
N LEU A 41 41.51 28.60 -23.23
CA LEU A 41 41.07 27.88 -22.04
C LEU A 41 42.30 27.27 -21.33
N ASP A 42 42.45 27.53 -20.03
CA ASP A 42 43.53 26.94 -19.24
C ASP A 42 43.22 25.45 -18.97
N PRO A 43 43.96 24.49 -19.55
CA PRO A 43 43.66 23.07 -19.38
C PRO A 43 43.83 22.58 -17.94
N LYS A 44 44.53 23.33 -17.07
CA LYS A 44 44.67 22.99 -15.64
C LYS A 44 43.55 23.55 -14.79
N LYS A 45 42.92 24.66 -15.18
CA LYS A 45 41.78 25.26 -14.47
C LYS A 45 40.44 24.75 -14.99
N ASP A 46 40.41 24.22 -16.21
CA ASP A 46 39.24 23.56 -16.76
C ASP A 46 39.11 22.09 -16.33
N ASN A 47 39.33 21.83 -15.05
CA ASN A 47 38.92 20.57 -14.42
C ASN A 47 37.41 20.55 -14.13
N SER A 48 36.62 21.44 -14.73
CA SER A 48 35.17 21.33 -14.67
C SER A 48 34.80 20.15 -15.56
N PRO A 49 34.41 18.99 -15.01
CA PRO A 49 33.85 17.94 -15.87
C PRO A 49 32.67 18.59 -16.57
N THR A 50 32.72 18.71 -17.90
CA THR A 50 31.68 19.32 -18.74
C THR A 50 30.30 18.99 -18.20
N THR A 51 29.74 19.94 -17.45
CA THR A 51 28.60 19.69 -16.56
C THR A 51 27.29 19.96 -17.28
N ASP A 52 27.21 19.55 -18.55
CA ASP A 52 25.98 19.65 -19.35
C ASP A 52 25.34 18.29 -19.63
N THR A 53 25.76 17.21 -18.95
CA THR A 53 25.05 15.92 -19.03
C THR A 53 24.84 15.20 -17.70
N LYS A 54 25.29 15.74 -16.57
CA LYS A 54 24.93 15.20 -15.25
C LYS A 54 24.77 16.32 -14.22
N ARG A 55 23.69 17.10 -14.35
CA ARG A 55 22.89 17.40 -13.15
C ARG A 55 22.19 16.10 -12.73
N THR A 56 22.97 15.11 -12.33
CA THR A 56 22.53 14.19 -11.29
C THR A 56 22.47 15.06 -10.05
N PHE A 57 21.33 15.74 -9.92
CA PHE A 57 20.85 16.24 -8.65
C PHE A 57 21.17 15.13 -7.67
N THR A 58 22.06 15.38 -6.72
CA THR A 58 22.13 14.62 -5.49
C THR A 58 20.78 14.80 -4.81
N LEU A 59 19.76 14.10 -5.35
CA LEU A 59 18.62 13.62 -4.61
C LEU A 59 19.26 12.96 -3.42
N GLN A 60 19.06 13.62 -2.28
CA GLN A 60 19.43 13.11 -0.98
C GLN A 60 19.15 11.62 -0.96
N SER A 61 20.07 10.88 -0.34
CA SER A 61 19.96 9.48 0.04
C SER A 61 18.64 9.20 0.78
N GLU A 62 17.52 9.23 0.08
CA GLU A 62 16.30 8.57 0.44
C GLU A 62 16.68 7.10 0.35
N LYS A 63 16.65 6.39 1.48
CA LYS A 63 16.85 4.93 1.48
C LYS A 63 16.01 4.40 0.34
N PRO A 64 16.57 3.63 -0.61
CA PRO A 64 15.82 3.15 -1.76
C PRO A 64 14.57 2.50 -1.20
N LEU A 65 13.42 3.12 -1.46
CA LEU A 65 12.17 2.63 -0.90
C LEU A 65 12.09 1.17 -1.33
N PRO A 66 11.93 0.22 -0.39
CA PRO A 66 11.90 -1.18 -0.75
C PRO A 66 10.83 -1.33 -1.80
N GLU A 67 11.21 -1.92 -2.94
CA GLU A 67 10.31 -2.04 -4.08
C GLU A 67 9.01 -2.65 -3.57
N MET A 68 7.88 -2.00 -3.86
CA MET A 68 6.56 -2.41 -3.36
C MET A 68 6.33 -3.91 -3.58
N ASN A 69 6.77 -4.42 -4.74
CA ASN A 69 6.69 -5.82 -5.12
C ASN A 69 7.49 -6.74 -4.19
N GLU A 70 8.68 -6.32 -3.77
CA GLU A 70 9.52 -7.09 -2.86
C GLU A 70 8.90 -7.15 -1.47
N SER A 71 8.35 -6.03 -0.98
CA SER A 71 7.66 -5.96 0.31
C SER A 71 6.44 -6.87 0.34
N LEU A 72 5.58 -6.82 -0.70
CA LEU A 72 4.41 -7.71 -0.82
C LEU A 72 4.81 -9.18 -0.96
N ARG A 73 5.91 -9.48 -1.67
CA ARG A 73 6.44 -10.84 -1.80
C ARG A 73 6.91 -11.39 -0.45
N LYS A 74 7.66 -10.60 0.33
CA LYS A 74 8.13 -10.99 1.67
C LYS A 74 6.94 -11.25 2.60
N TRP A 75 5.92 -10.39 2.57
CA TRP A 75 4.68 -10.61 3.31
C TRP A 75 3.95 -11.87 2.87
N GLY A 76 3.78 -12.10 1.56
CA GLY A 76 3.10 -13.27 1.04
C GLY A 76 3.77 -14.58 1.47
N ILE A 77 5.11 -14.67 1.34
CA ILE A 77 5.88 -15.83 1.80
C ILE A 77 5.75 -15.99 3.32
N GLY A 78 5.91 -14.90 4.08
CA GLY A 78 5.80 -14.92 5.53
C GLY A 78 4.44 -15.42 6.03
N LEU A 79 3.35 -14.98 5.39
CA LEU A 79 2.00 -15.45 5.72
C LEU A 79 1.79 -16.92 5.36
N ILE A 80 2.26 -17.39 4.21
CA ILE A 80 2.15 -18.82 3.85
C ILE A 80 2.87 -19.69 4.89
N VAL A 81 4.12 -19.33 5.24
CA VAL A 81 4.89 -20.05 6.27
C VAL A 81 4.16 -20.00 7.61
N LEU A 82 3.69 -18.83 8.04
CA LEU A 82 2.95 -18.67 9.29
C LEU A 82 1.66 -19.52 9.31
N GLY A 83 0.94 -19.59 8.20
CA GLY A 83 -0.28 -20.38 8.10
C GLY A 83 -0.02 -21.88 8.14
N ILE A 84 1.09 -22.35 7.54
CA ILE A 84 1.54 -23.75 7.70
C ILE A 84 1.88 -24.04 9.17
N VAL A 85 2.58 -23.12 9.84
CA VAL A 85 2.89 -23.26 11.28
C VAL A 85 1.62 -23.38 12.14
N HIS A 86 0.56 -22.63 11.83
CA HIS A 86 -0.74 -22.76 12.50
C HIS A 86 -1.36 -24.16 12.32
N LEU A 87 -1.18 -24.78 11.15
CA LEU A 87 -1.68 -26.13 10.89
C LEU A 87 -0.87 -27.23 11.57
N VAL A 88 0.43 -27.00 11.80
CA VAL A 88 1.32 -27.98 12.43
C VAL A 88 1.28 -27.87 13.96
N LEU A 89 1.19 -26.66 14.51
CA LEU A 89 1.20 -26.40 15.96
C LEU A 89 -0.21 -26.25 16.53
N THR A 90 -1.09 -27.20 16.24
CA THR A 90 -2.52 -27.16 16.63
C THR A 90 -2.75 -27.13 18.15
N ASN A 91 -1.77 -27.58 18.95
CA ASN A 91 -1.83 -27.52 20.41
C ASN A 91 -1.64 -26.11 20.97
N PHE A 92 -1.08 -25.17 20.19
CA PHE A 92 -0.77 -23.81 20.63
C PHE A 92 -1.49 -22.74 19.79
N LEU A 93 -1.65 -22.98 18.49
CA LEU A 93 -2.31 -22.09 17.55
C LEU A 93 -3.61 -22.72 17.08
N ASP A 94 -4.65 -21.92 16.93
CA ASP A 94 -5.92 -22.40 16.42
C ASP A 94 -5.78 -22.75 14.93
N PRO A 95 -5.96 -24.04 14.56
CA PRO A 95 -5.78 -24.52 13.18
C PRO A 95 -6.74 -23.87 12.19
N LEU A 96 -7.84 -23.28 12.66
CA LEU A 96 -8.80 -22.58 11.80
C LEU A 96 -8.19 -21.37 11.08
N TRP A 97 -7.22 -20.70 11.70
CA TRP A 97 -6.56 -19.53 11.11
C TRP A 97 -5.55 -19.91 10.03
N GLY A 98 -4.97 -21.11 10.08
CA GLY A 98 -3.95 -21.56 9.14
C GLY A 98 -4.35 -21.40 7.67
N PRO A 99 -5.49 -21.98 7.22
CA PRO A 99 -5.96 -21.85 5.84
C PRO A 99 -6.25 -20.40 5.44
N ILE A 100 -6.83 -19.60 6.34
CA ILE A 100 -7.15 -18.18 6.10
C ILE A 100 -5.86 -17.39 5.83
N ILE A 101 -4.84 -17.58 6.66
CA ILE A 101 -3.54 -16.91 6.53
C ILE A 101 -2.83 -17.37 5.24
N ILE A 102 -2.88 -18.66 4.89
CA ILE A 102 -2.30 -19.18 3.64
C ILE A 102 -2.95 -18.51 2.42
N ILE A 103 -4.29 -18.41 2.39
CA ILE A 103 -5.01 -17.76 1.29
C ILE A 103 -4.60 -16.29 1.18
N LEU A 104 -4.53 -15.56 2.30
CA LEU A 104 -4.05 -14.17 2.32
C LEU A 104 -2.59 -14.06 1.84
N GLY A 105 -1.74 -15.03 2.18
CA GLY A 105 -0.36 -15.08 1.72
C GLY A 105 -0.25 -15.30 0.21
N ILE A 106 -1.03 -16.24 -0.36
CA ILE A 106 -1.11 -16.46 -1.80
C ILE A 106 -1.63 -15.20 -2.51
N LEU A 107 -2.66 -14.54 -1.94
CA LEU A 107 -3.22 -13.33 -2.50
C LEU A 107 -2.19 -12.19 -2.57
N ASN A 108 -1.30 -12.08 -1.58
CA ASN A 108 -0.20 -11.11 -1.58
C ASN A 108 0.82 -11.36 -2.70
N LEU A 109 1.03 -12.61 -3.10
CA LEU A 109 1.91 -12.97 -4.21
C LEU A 109 1.28 -12.68 -5.58
N ILE A 110 -0.04 -12.85 -5.69
CA ILE A 110 -0.80 -12.62 -6.93
C ILE A 110 -1.09 -11.13 -7.15
N ILE A 111 -1.51 -10.41 -6.11
CA ILE A 111 -1.95 -9.01 -6.21
C ILE A 111 -0.82 -8.07 -5.83
N LYS A 112 0.01 -7.72 -6.83
CA LYS A 112 1.08 -6.71 -6.70
C LYS A 112 0.53 -5.29 -6.83
N LYS A 113 -0.44 -4.93 -5.98
CA LYS A 113 -1.05 -3.60 -5.97
C LYS A 113 -0.95 -2.97 -4.58
N ARG A 114 -0.71 -1.66 -4.54
CA ARG A 114 -0.67 -0.86 -3.31
C ARG A 114 -1.86 -1.08 -2.38
N GLY A 115 -3.07 -1.30 -2.91
CA GLY A 115 -4.27 -1.55 -2.11
C GLY A 115 -4.15 -2.78 -1.19
N MET A 116 -3.24 -3.70 -1.48
CA MET A 116 -2.99 -4.88 -0.65
C MET A 116 -2.39 -4.52 0.73
N PHE A 117 -1.66 -3.41 0.85
CA PHE A 117 -1.19 -2.92 2.16
C PHE A 117 -2.33 -2.52 3.09
N ILE A 118 -3.41 -1.94 2.53
CA ILE A 118 -4.63 -1.64 3.29
C ILE A 118 -5.28 -2.94 3.75
N ALA A 119 -5.39 -3.93 2.85
CA ALA A 119 -5.99 -5.21 3.16
C ALA A 119 -5.23 -5.95 4.28
N ASN A 120 -3.90 -6.07 4.15
CA ASN A 120 -3.04 -6.70 5.15
C ASN A 120 -3.11 -5.98 6.49
N GLY A 121 -3.01 -4.64 6.46
CA GLY A 121 -3.07 -3.85 7.67
C GLY A 121 -4.43 -3.95 8.36
N ALA A 122 -5.54 -3.90 7.62
CA ALA A 122 -6.88 -4.08 8.17
C ALA A 122 -7.09 -5.50 8.76
N ALA A 123 -6.57 -6.54 8.10
CA ALA A 123 -6.62 -7.90 8.63
C ALA A 123 -5.85 -8.01 9.96
N LEU A 124 -4.65 -7.42 10.05
CA LEU A 124 -3.87 -7.36 11.29
C LEU A 124 -4.59 -6.59 12.40
N LEU A 125 -5.21 -5.46 12.08
CA LEU A 125 -6.01 -4.69 13.04
C LEU A 125 -7.15 -5.55 13.58
N LEU A 126 -7.89 -6.24 12.72
CA LEU A 126 -9.01 -7.09 13.11
C LEU A 126 -8.56 -8.22 14.04
N VAL A 127 -7.50 -8.95 13.67
CA VAL A 127 -6.96 -10.04 14.50
C VAL A 127 -6.46 -9.50 15.85
N GLY A 128 -5.81 -8.33 15.85
CA GLY A 128 -5.37 -7.67 17.09
C GLY A 128 -6.53 -7.32 18.03
N ILE A 129 -7.64 -6.80 17.48
CA ILE A 129 -8.87 -6.53 18.24
C ILE A 129 -9.44 -7.82 18.82
N ILE A 130 -9.55 -8.89 18.02
CA ILE A 130 -10.08 -10.18 18.47
C ILE A 130 -9.23 -10.75 19.62
N ASN A 131 -7.91 -10.65 19.53
CA ASN A 131 -7.00 -11.12 20.59
C ASN A 131 -7.15 -10.32 21.89
N ILE A 132 -7.29 -8.99 21.80
CA ILE A 132 -7.51 -8.13 22.96
C ILE A 132 -8.88 -8.43 23.59
N LEU A 133 -9.95 -8.46 22.78
CA LEU A 133 -11.31 -8.73 23.27
C LEU A 133 -11.43 -10.14 23.85
N GLY A 134 -10.84 -11.15 23.22
CA GLY A 134 -10.83 -12.52 23.75
C GLY A 134 -10.15 -12.61 25.12
N THR A 135 -9.10 -11.80 25.34
CA THR A 135 -8.40 -11.75 26.63
C THR A 135 -9.21 -10.99 27.68
N THR A 136 -9.78 -9.84 27.34
CA THR A 136 -10.46 -8.95 28.31
C THR A 136 -11.89 -9.38 28.62
N LEU A 137 -12.66 -9.80 27.63
CA LEU A 137 -14.08 -10.14 27.78
C LEU A 137 -14.30 -11.62 28.11
N LEU A 138 -13.60 -12.53 27.43
CA LEU A 138 -13.89 -13.96 27.50
C LEU A 138 -13.05 -14.70 28.56
N LYS A 139 -12.13 -14.02 29.26
CA LYS A 139 -11.19 -14.57 30.25
C LYS A 139 -10.41 -15.82 29.80
N GLY A 140 -10.44 -16.16 28.50
CA GLY A 140 -9.86 -17.38 27.95
C GLY A 140 -8.44 -17.19 27.41
N GLY A 141 -8.00 -15.95 27.18
CA GLY A 141 -6.66 -15.64 26.69
C GLY A 141 -5.66 -15.41 27.82
N GLY A 142 -4.50 -16.07 27.77
CA GLY A 142 -3.36 -15.71 28.62
C GLY A 142 -2.84 -14.30 28.32
N PHE A 143 -2.17 -13.66 29.29
CA PHE A 143 -1.65 -12.28 29.18
C PHE A 143 -0.79 -12.03 27.92
N GLY A 144 -0.11 -13.06 27.40
CA GLY A 144 0.65 -12.98 26.16
C GLY A 144 -0.19 -12.59 24.93
N TRP A 145 -1.45 -13.01 24.86
CA TRP A 145 -2.35 -12.69 23.73
C TRP A 145 -2.76 -11.22 23.72
N LEU A 146 -2.85 -10.58 24.88
CA LEU A 146 -3.10 -9.15 24.98
C LEU A 146 -1.92 -8.34 24.45
N ILE A 147 -0.69 -8.71 24.85
CA ILE A 147 0.53 -8.07 24.32
C ILE A 147 0.60 -8.24 22.80
N PHE A 148 0.37 -9.48 22.33
CA PHE A 148 0.41 -9.78 20.91
C PHE A 148 -0.66 -8.99 20.12
N GLY A 149 -1.87 -8.87 20.67
CA GLY A 149 -2.94 -8.08 20.07
C GLY A 149 -2.59 -6.60 19.93
N VAL A 150 -1.95 -5.99 20.94
CA VAL A 150 -1.48 -4.61 20.86
C VAL A 150 -0.39 -4.44 19.79
N LEU A 151 0.56 -5.37 19.71
CA LEU A 151 1.59 -5.37 18.66
C LEU A 151 0.96 -5.47 17.26
N GLN A 152 -0.07 -6.30 17.09
CA GLN A 152 -0.81 -6.42 15.84
C GLN A 152 -1.55 -5.13 15.46
N LEU A 153 -2.10 -4.39 16.42
CA LEU A 153 -2.70 -3.08 16.16
C LEU A 153 -1.67 -2.07 15.65
N VAL A 154 -0.49 -2.03 16.28
CA VAL A 154 0.60 -1.13 15.88
C VAL A 154 1.11 -1.49 14.48
N TRP A 155 1.41 -2.77 14.22
CA TRP A 155 1.86 -3.21 12.89
C TRP A 155 0.80 -3.03 11.82
N GLY A 156 -0.46 -3.34 12.10
CA GLY A 156 -1.56 -3.11 11.16
C GLY A 156 -1.67 -1.63 10.76
N THR A 157 -1.55 -0.72 11.73
CA THR A 157 -1.56 0.73 11.48
C THR A 157 -0.33 1.16 10.65
N GLN A 158 0.84 0.62 10.95
CA GLN A 158 2.07 0.91 10.19
C GLN A 158 1.95 0.42 8.74
N GLU A 159 1.36 -0.75 8.51
CA GLU A 159 1.19 -1.30 7.17
C GLU A 159 0.22 -0.45 6.33
N ILE A 160 -0.87 0.03 6.92
CA ILE A 160 -1.79 0.97 6.23
C ILE A 160 -1.08 2.26 5.86
N ARG A 161 -0.18 2.78 6.71
CA ARG A 161 0.57 4.02 6.40
C ARG A 161 1.47 3.87 5.17
N LYS A 162 1.98 2.66 4.87
CA LYS A 162 2.76 2.41 3.65
C LYS A 162 1.96 2.69 2.37
N PHE A 163 0.64 2.48 2.38
CA PHE A 163 -0.20 2.82 1.23
C PHE A 163 -0.08 4.29 0.82
N LYS A 164 -0.06 5.20 1.80
CA LYS A 164 0.07 6.64 1.53
C LYS A 164 1.46 6.96 0.98
N LEU A 165 2.50 6.40 1.61
CA LEU A 165 3.89 6.56 1.19
C LEU A 165 4.09 6.16 -0.30
N TYR A 166 3.57 5.00 -0.70
CA TYR A 166 3.67 4.55 -2.10
C TYR A 166 2.83 5.39 -3.07
N THR A 167 1.74 6.03 -2.60
CA THR A 167 0.93 6.92 -3.43
C THR A 167 1.65 8.24 -3.69
N ASP A 168 2.28 8.82 -2.66
CA ASP A 168 2.97 10.10 -2.76
C ASP A 168 4.23 10.00 -3.65
N ASN A 169 4.93 8.86 -3.59
CA ASN A 169 6.09 8.59 -4.45
C ASN A 169 5.71 8.41 -5.92
N GLU A 170 4.62 7.67 -6.20
CA GLU A 170 4.11 7.53 -7.57
C GLU A 170 3.70 8.89 -8.15
N ALA A 171 3.08 9.76 -7.34
CA ALA A 171 2.72 11.12 -7.74
C ALA A 171 3.96 12.01 -7.99
N THR A 172 4.99 11.89 -7.15
CA THR A 172 6.24 12.66 -7.30
C THR A 172 7.02 12.24 -8.53
N SER A 173 7.24 10.93 -8.73
CA SER A 173 7.90 10.42 -9.95
C SER A 173 7.12 10.81 -11.21
N THR A 174 5.77 10.75 -11.18
CA THR A 174 4.95 11.19 -12.31
C THR A 174 5.11 12.69 -12.56
N LYS A 175 5.18 13.53 -11.51
CA LYS A 175 5.41 14.98 -11.65
C LYS A 175 6.80 15.29 -12.20
N GLU A 176 7.84 14.59 -11.76
CA GLU A 176 9.20 14.81 -12.26
C GLU A 176 9.35 14.37 -13.73
N VAL A 177 8.79 13.21 -14.09
CA VAL A 177 8.73 12.75 -15.48
C VAL A 177 7.90 13.71 -16.32
N ASN A 178 6.73 14.16 -15.85
CA ASN A 178 5.91 15.15 -16.55
C ASN A 178 6.59 16.51 -16.62
N ARG A 179 7.46 16.91 -15.68
CA ARG A 179 8.20 18.19 -15.76
C ARG A 179 9.35 18.10 -16.76
N GLY A 180 10.01 16.94 -16.84
CA GLY A 180 10.98 16.64 -17.89
C GLY A 180 10.32 16.54 -19.28
N MET A 181 9.15 15.91 -19.37
CA MET A 181 8.38 15.82 -20.62
C MET A 181 7.62 17.10 -20.96
N GLN A 182 7.15 17.91 -20.02
CA GLN A 182 6.52 19.23 -20.31
C GLN A 182 7.52 20.23 -20.90
N GLN A 183 8.83 20.04 -20.69
CA GLN A 183 9.85 20.77 -21.44
C GLN A 183 9.96 20.32 -22.91
N LEU A 184 9.47 19.12 -23.24
CA LEU A 184 9.39 18.54 -24.59
C LEU A 184 7.98 18.61 -25.22
N GLU A 185 6.93 18.80 -24.43
CA GLU A 185 5.53 18.50 -24.78
C GLU A 185 4.58 19.67 -24.44
N THR A 186 5.00 20.91 -24.68
CA THR A 186 4.08 22.07 -24.86
C THR A 186 3.23 21.96 -26.14
N VAL A 187 3.26 20.81 -26.82
CA VAL A 187 2.43 20.46 -27.97
C VAL A 187 1.70 19.16 -27.61
N ASN A 188 0.38 19.22 -27.41
CA ASN A 188 -0.53 18.07 -27.26
C ASN A 188 -0.33 17.16 -26.03
N SER A 189 -1.15 17.35 -25.00
CA SER A 189 -2.42 16.59 -24.88
C SER A 189 -2.95 16.51 -23.44
N THR A 190 -4.27 16.41 -23.38
CA THR A 190 -5.14 16.41 -22.21
C THR A 190 -5.04 15.09 -21.44
N GLN A 191 -4.68 15.14 -20.16
CA GLN A 191 -4.64 13.95 -19.29
C GLN A 191 -6.04 13.38 -18.99
N VAL A 192 -6.25 12.10 -19.27
CA VAL A 192 -7.48 11.35 -18.93
C VAL A 192 -7.38 10.82 -17.49
N LYS A 193 -8.21 11.36 -16.60
CA LYS A 193 -8.34 10.94 -15.20
C LYS A 193 -9.01 9.56 -15.12
N SER A 194 -8.27 8.51 -14.73
CA SER A 194 -8.83 7.16 -14.55
C SER A 194 -9.83 7.12 -13.38
N GLN A 195 -11.11 6.86 -13.64
CA GLN A 195 -12.14 6.70 -12.60
C GLN A 195 -12.15 5.26 -12.03
N ASN A 196 -12.48 5.13 -10.74
CA ASN A 196 -12.65 3.84 -10.08
C ASN A 196 -13.89 3.09 -10.60
N SER A 197 -13.88 1.75 -10.58
CA SER A 197 -15.08 0.95 -10.90
C SER A 197 -16.08 1.02 -9.76
N GLY A 198 -17.24 1.65 -10.01
CA GLY A 198 -18.34 1.70 -9.05
C GLY A 198 -18.81 0.31 -8.62
N LEU A 199 -18.84 -0.67 -9.53
CA LEU A 199 -19.24 -2.05 -9.21
C LEU A 199 -18.27 -2.73 -8.24
N GLY A 200 -16.96 -2.48 -8.38
CA GLY A 200 -15.98 -3.00 -7.44
C GLY A 200 -16.15 -2.46 -6.03
N ILE A 201 -16.47 -1.17 -5.90
CA ILE A 201 -16.73 -0.54 -4.60
C ILE A 201 -18.00 -1.13 -3.98
N SER A 202 -19.08 -1.29 -4.76
CA SER A 202 -20.32 -1.89 -4.26
C SER A 202 -20.13 -3.33 -3.78
N SER A 203 -19.43 -4.17 -4.54
CA SER A 203 -19.09 -5.56 -4.13
C SER A 203 -18.34 -5.59 -2.79
N PHE A 204 -17.37 -4.69 -2.64
CA PHE A 204 -16.60 -4.58 -1.41
C PHE A 204 -17.45 -4.14 -0.21
N ILE A 205 -18.28 -3.10 -0.38
CA ILE A 205 -19.18 -2.63 0.69
C ILE A 205 -20.15 -3.72 1.11
N LEU A 206 -20.78 -4.43 0.15
CA LEU A 206 -21.68 -5.54 0.46
C LEU A 206 -20.98 -6.65 1.26
N SER A 207 -19.73 -6.96 0.92
CA SER A 207 -18.96 -7.96 1.65
C SER A 207 -18.71 -7.56 3.12
N ILE A 208 -18.45 -6.27 3.37
CA ILE A 208 -18.27 -5.75 4.73
C ILE A 208 -19.58 -5.80 5.51
N VAL A 209 -20.68 -5.34 4.90
CA VAL A 209 -22.01 -5.35 5.54
C VAL A 209 -22.42 -6.79 5.89
N ALA A 210 -22.27 -7.73 4.96
CA ALA A 210 -22.57 -9.14 5.19
C ALA A 210 -21.69 -9.73 6.29
N PHE A 211 -20.41 -9.39 6.32
CA PHE A 211 -19.46 -9.85 7.34
C PHE A 211 -19.88 -9.43 8.75
N PHE A 212 -20.16 -8.14 8.96
CA PHE A 212 -20.60 -7.65 10.28
C PHE A 212 -21.96 -8.18 10.68
N MET A 213 -22.90 -8.27 9.73
CA MET A 213 -24.22 -8.88 9.96
C MET A 213 -24.08 -10.32 10.44
N GLN A 214 -23.19 -11.11 9.82
CA GLN A 214 -22.98 -12.50 10.21
C GLN A 214 -22.32 -12.64 11.57
N ILE A 215 -21.31 -11.82 11.87
CA ILE A 215 -20.68 -11.80 13.20
C ILE A 215 -21.73 -11.50 14.27
N PHE A 216 -22.59 -10.50 14.04
CA PHE A 216 -23.63 -10.14 14.99
C PHE A 216 -24.61 -11.30 15.24
N VAL A 217 -25.08 -11.95 14.16
CA VAL A 217 -25.97 -13.11 14.27
C VAL A 217 -25.30 -14.25 15.03
N TYR A 218 -24.02 -14.53 14.75
CA TYR A 218 -23.29 -15.62 15.41
C TYR A 218 -23.08 -15.37 16.91
N ILE A 219 -22.71 -14.14 17.29
CA ILE A 219 -22.61 -13.73 18.70
C ILE A 219 -23.96 -13.86 19.39
N PHE A 220 -25.04 -13.41 18.75
CA PHE A 220 -26.39 -13.50 19.32
C PHE A 220 -26.81 -14.96 19.56
N ILE A 221 -26.61 -15.83 18.57
CA ILE A 221 -26.87 -17.28 18.70
C ILE A 221 -26.06 -17.86 19.86
N THR A 222 -24.77 -17.52 19.95
CA THR A 222 -23.88 -18.03 21.01
C THR A 222 -24.36 -17.63 22.40
N ILE A 223 -24.74 -16.36 22.61
CA ILE A 223 -25.26 -15.87 23.90
C ILE A 223 -26.56 -16.60 24.28
N LYS A 224 -27.46 -16.81 23.30
CA LYS A 224 -28.73 -17.51 23.54
C LYS A 224 -28.52 -18.98 23.83
N GLN A 225 -27.68 -19.67 23.05
CA GLN A 225 -27.35 -21.08 23.25
C GLN A 225 -26.71 -21.34 24.62
N PHE A 226 -25.88 -20.41 25.11
CA PHE A 226 -25.30 -20.51 26.44
C PHE A 226 -26.33 -20.36 27.57
N SER A 227 -27.37 -19.54 27.33
CA SER A 227 -28.41 -19.27 28.33
C SER A 227 -29.49 -20.34 28.34
N ASP A 228 -29.84 -20.87 27.17
CA ASP A 228 -30.84 -21.91 26.97
C ASP A 228 -30.37 -22.84 25.82
N PRO A 229 -29.82 -24.02 26.14
CA PRO A 229 -29.30 -24.95 25.13
C PRO A 229 -30.36 -25.47 24.15
N GLN A 230 -31.64 -25.44 24.52
CA GLN A 230 -32.76 -25.90 23.67
C GLN A 230 -33.41 -24.75 22.89
N TRP A 231 -32.87 -23.54 22.98
CA TRP A 231 -33.47 -22.35 22.35
C TRP A 231 -33.62 -22.49 20.82
N LEU A 232 -32.67 -23.15 20.15
CA LEU A 232 -32.73 -23.41 18.71
C LEU A 232 -33.82 -24.42 18.30
N GLU A 233 -34.26 -25.29 19.22
CA GLU A 233 -35.31 -26.29 18.95
C GLU A 233 -36.72 -25.72 19.14
N GLN A 234 -36.84 -24.61 19.87
CA GLN A 234 -38.12 -23.94 20.08
C GLN A 234 -38.64 -23.38 18.76
N LYS A 235 -39.90 -23.73 18.42
CA LYS A 235 -40.65 -23.14 17.30
C LYS A 235 -41.10 -21.71 17.63
N SER A 236 -40.14 -20.82 17.82
CA SER A 236 -40.36 -19.41 18.09
C SER A 236 -40.17 -18.57 16.83
N ILE A 237 -40.87 -17.43 16.76
CA ILE A 237 -40.66 -16.43 15.70
C ILE A 237 -39.20 -15.95 15.69
N GLY A 238 -38.57 -15.86 16.87
CA GLY A 238 -37.17 -15.46 17.01
C GLY A 238 -36.22 -16.42 16.29
N THR A 239 -36.41 -17.72 16.46
CA THR A 239 -35.59 -18.76 15.80
C THR A 239 -35.75 -18.72 14.28
N ALA A 240 -36.99 -18.55 13.80
CA ALA A 240 -37.28 -18.40 12.37
C ALA A 240 -36.62 -17.14 11.77
N LEU A 241 -36.65 -16.01 12.48
CA LEU A 241 -36.03 -14.76 12.03
C LEU A 241 -34.51 -14.89 11.92
N ILE A 242 -33.85 -15.59 12.85
CA ILE A 242 -32.41 -15.86 12.77
C ILE A 242 -32.08 -16.70 11.54
N GLY A 243 -32.84 -17.77 11.30
CA GLY A 243 -32.66 -18.59 10.09
C GLY A 243 -32.81 -17.76 8.82
N LEU A 244 -33.80 -16.86 8.78
CA LEU A 244 -33.99 -15.94 7.66
C LEU A 244 -32.80 -14.97 7.50
N LEU A 245 -32.26 -14.42 8.59
CA LEU A 245 -31.09 -13.54 8.54
C LEU A 245 -29.83 -14.26 8.05
N MET A 246 -29.63 -15.52 8.45
CA MET A 246 -28.51 -16.35 7.95
C MET A 246 -28.66 -16.68 6.45
N ILE A 247 -29.86 -17.03 6.00
CA ILE A 247 -30.11 -17.26 4.57
C ILE A 247 -29.97 -15.94 3.79
N GLY A 248 -30.50 -14.84 4.32
CA GLY A 248 -30.39 -13.51 3.72
C GLY A 248 -28.94 -13.04 3.57
N SER A 249 -28.07 -13.31 4.54
CA SER A 249 -26.64 -12.97 4.44
C SER A 249 -25.95 -13.76 3.32
N ILE A 250 -26.30 -15.03 3.10
CA ILE A 250 -25.82 -15.82 1.95
C ILE A 250 -26.21 -15.14 0.63
N PHE A 251 -27.46 -14.70 0.50
CA PHE A 251 -27.91 -13.98 -0.72
C PHE A 251 -27.11 -12.69 -0.94
N ILE A 252 -26.86 -11.90 0.11
CA ILE A 252 -26.04 -10.68 0.01
C ILE A 252 -24.62 -11.01 -0.47
N VAL A 253 -24.02 -12.09 0.06
CA VAL A 253 -22.70 -12.55 -0.35
C VAL A 253 -22.69 -12.98 -1.82
N LEU A 254 -23.69 -13.72 -2.28
CA LEU A 254 -23.82 -14.13 -3.69
C LEU A 254 -23.94 -12.93 -4.63
N VAL A 255 -24.73 -11.92 -4.26
CA VAL A 255 -24.82 -10.65 -5.01
C VAL A 255 -23.46 -9.94 -5.00
N GLY A 256 -22.78 -9.91 -3.85
CA GLY A 256 -21.43 -9.37 -3.70
C GLY A 256 -20.42 -10.03 -4.64
N ILE A 257 -20.47 -11.37 -4.77
CA ILE A 257 -19.64 -12.14 -5.71
C ILE A 257 -19.96 -11.77 -7.15
N GLY A 258 -21.24 -11.75 -7.54
CA GLY A 258 -21.65 -11.38 -8.90
C GLY A 258 -21.16 -9.99 -9.32
N LEU A 259 -21.31 -9.00 -8.43
CA LEU A 259 -20.80 -7.64 -8.65
C LEU A 259 -19.27 -7.59 -8.67
N GLY A 260 -18.61 -8.42 -7.85
CA GLY A 260 -17.16 -8.55 -7.83
C GLY A 260 -16.62 -9.07 -9.15
N ILE A 261 -17.22 -10.14 -9.69
CA ILE A 261 -16.88 -10.72 -11.00
C ILE A 261 -17.10 -9.67 -12.10
N ALA A 262 -18.28 -9.03 -12.12
CA ALA A 262 -18.59 -7.99 -13.10
C ALA A 262 -17.56 -6.84 -13.05
N GLY A 263 -17.15 -6.41 -11.85
CA GLY A 263 -16.13 -5.37 -11.67
C GLY A 263 -14.72 -5.79 -12.11
N VAL A 264 -14.37 -7.07 -11.99
CA VAL A 264 -13.10 -7.62 -12.52
C VAL A 264 -13.12 -7.68 -14.05
N LEU A 265 -14.28 -7.97 -14.65
CA LEU A 265 -14.46 -8.04 -16.10
C LEU A 265 -14.54 -6.68 -16.79
N GLN A 266 -14.80 -5.59 -16.06
CA GLN A 266 -14.79 -4.25 -16.63
C GLN A 266 -13.40 -3.89 -17.20
N LYS A 267 -13.38 -3.56 -18.49
CA LYS A 267 -12.22 -2.98 -19.17
C LYS A 267 -12.05 -1.52 -18.73
N GLU A 268 -10.80 -1.05 -18.70
CA GLU A 268 -10.42 0.35 -18.42
C GLU A 268 -10.62 0.91 -17.01
N LYS A 269 -11.12 0.11 -16.03
CA LYS A 269 -11.27 0.56 -14.64
C LYS A 269 -10.33 -0.13 -13.67
N ARG A 270 -10.06 0.53 -12.54
CA ARG A 270 -9.24 -0.02 -11.46
C ARG A 270 -9.98 -1.18 -10.78
N LYS A 271 -9.44 -2.40 -10.95
CA LYS A 271 -10.03 -3.67 -10.49
C LYS A 271 -9.81 -4.00 -9.02
N THR A 272 -9.10 -3.16 -8.27
CA THR A 272 -8.60 -3.49 -6.93
C THR A 272 -9.75 -3.77 -5.96
N PHE A 273 -10.78 -2.93 -5.94
CA PHE A 273 -11.93 -3.12 -5.05
C PHE A 273 -12.79 -4.33 -5.43
N SER A 274 -12.92 -4.62 -6.72
CA SER A 274 -13.64 -5.80 -7.21
C SER A 274 -12.97 -7.09 -6.74
N ILE A 275 -11.64 -7.17 -6.85
CA ILE A 275 -10.89 -8.35 -6.39
C ILE A 275 -11.00 -8.48 -4.87
N LEU A 276 -10.86 -7.37 -4.14
CA LEU A 276 -10.94 -7.37 -2.68
C LEU A 276 -12.33 -7.84 -2.21
N GLY A 277 -13.40 -7.28 -2.76
CA GLY A 277 -14.77 -7.71 -2.46
C GLY A 277 -15.01 -9.18 -2.78
N LEU A 278 -14.48 -9.69 -3.90
CA LEU A 278 -14.62 -11.09 -4.28
C LEU A 278 -13.92 -12.03 -3.29
N VAL A 279 -12.71 -11.68 -2.84
CA VAL A 279 -11.98 -12.43 -1.81
C VAL A 279 -12.74 -12.46 -0.49
N PHE A 280 -13.22 -11.31 -0.02
CA PHE A 280 -13.98 -11.24 1.24
C PHE A 280 -15.27 -12.06 1.19
N ASN A 281 -16.01 -11.99 0.08
CA ASN A 281 -17.20 -12.80 -0.09
C ASN A 281 -16.89 -14.31 -0.16
N LEU A 282 -15.79 -14.72 -0.82
CA LEU A 282 -15.38 -16.12 -0.87
C LEU A 282 -14.99 -16.65 0.52
N LEU A 283 -14.23 -15.86 1.28
CA LEU A 283 -13.88 -16.18 2.68
C LEU A 283 -15.14 -16.33 3.54
N MET A 284 -16.16 -15.50 3.32
CA MET A 284 -17.44 -15.59 4.02
C MET A 284 -18.19 -16.89 3.72
N ILE A 285 -18.19 -17.35 2.47
CA ILE A 285 -18.80 -18.66 2.12
C ILE A 285 -18.06 -19.79 2.83
N ILE A 286 -16.72 -19.76 2.84
CA ILE A 286 -15.92 -20.79 3.52
C ILE A 286 -16.22 -20.79 5.02
N PHE A 287 -16.26 -19.61 5.65
CA PHE A 287 -16.59 -19.46 7.06
C PHE A 287 -18.00 -20.01 7.38
N LEU A 288 -19.00 -19.66 6.56
CA LEU A 288 -20.37 -20.16 6.70
C LEU A 288 -20.43 -21.67 6.56
N GLY A 289 -19.81 -22.23 5.52
CA GLY A 289 -19.77 -23.68 5.30
C GLY A 289 -19.13 -24.42 6.48
N PHE A 290 -18.02 -23.89 7.00
CA PHE A 290 -17.37 -24.45 8.19
C PHE A 290 -18.26 -24.37 9.44
N SER A 291 -19.00 -23.26 9.63
CA SER A 291 -19.90 -23.07 10.76
C SER A 291 -21.11 -24.02 10.75
N MET A 292 -21.51 -24.53 9.58
CA MET A 292 -22.61 -25.48 9.44
C MET A 292 -22.20 -26.93 9.68
N ILE A 293 -20.90 -27.22 9.81
CA ILE A 293 -20.44 -28.57 10.14
C ILE A 293 -20.83 -28.84 11.60
N PRO A 294 -21.70 -29.84 11.87
CA PRO A 294 -22.05 -30.19 13.24
C PRO A 294 -20.79 -30.63 13.98
N ARG A 295 -20.56 -30.02 15.15
CA ARG A 295 -19.49 -30.40 16.09
C ARG A 295 -20.05 -31.25 17.20
#